data_AF-A0A532AT14-F1
#
_entry.id   AF-A0A532AT14-F1
#
_cell.length_a   1.000
_cell.length_b   1.000
_cell.length_c   1.000
_cell.angle_alpha   90.00
_cell.angle_beta   90.00
_cell.angle_gamma   90.00
#
_symmetry.space_group_name_H-M   'P 1'
#
loop_
_entity.id
_entity.type
_entity.pdbx_description
1 polymer ?
#
loop_
_entity_poly.entity_id
_entity_poly.type
_entity_poly.pdbx_seq_one_letter_code
_entity_poly.pdbx_strand_id
1 'polypeptide(L)'
;MCTAARFQKVGRLLQRGSKPGAGGSIVVEGARKATGGKGRTRIVMTMAVFFGIYSTIAGRLVYLGFQNPDLSGGPQSRVTASRPDIVDRNGEVLATDIKTASLFAEPRRIVDADEAIEKLSTVLPEIDYEQTYNKLKSGAGFVWLQRQLTPKQQAD
;
A
#
# COMPACT_ATOMS: atom_id res chain seq x y z
N MET A 1 -17.10 66.54 -53.06
CA MET A 1 -16.89 65.45 -52.08
C MET A 1 -15.65 65.78 -51.25
N CYS A 2 -15.81 66.28 -50.02
CA CYS A 2 -14.89 66.12 -48.88
C CYS A 2 -15.40 66.93 -47.66
N THR A 3 -15.91 66.20 -46.67
CA THR A 3 -15.71 66.32 -45.20
C THR A 3 -15.36 67.68 -44.57
N ALA A 4 -16.13 68.11 -43.56
CA ALA A 4 -15.72 68.18 -42.15
C ALA A 4 -16.53 69.18 -41.30
N ALA A 5 -17.07 68.67 -40.18
CA ALA A 5 -17.10 69.24 -38.82
C ALA A 5 -17.53 70.70 -38.59
N ARG A 6 -18.51 70.90 -37.69
CA ARG A 6 -18.24 71.33 -36.29
C ARG A 6 -19.55 71.45 -35.49
N PHE A 7 -19.66 70.62 -34.47
CA PHE A 7 -20.69 70.64 -33.44
C PHE A 7 -20.14 71.43 -32.25
N GLN A 8 -20.78 72.52 -31.82
CA GLN A 8 -20.76 72.94 -30.40
C GLN A 8 -21.77 74.04 -30.11
N LYS A 9 -22.83 73.72 -29.38
CA LYS A 9 -23.28 74.59 -28.28
C LYS A 9 -24.03 73.76 -27.25
N VAL A 10 -23.29 73.44 -26.19
CA VAL A 10 -23.79 72.87 -24.95
C VAL A 10 -24.43 74.00 -24.14
N GLY A 11 -25.53 73.68 -23.46
CA GLY A 11 -25.87 74.34 -22.20
C GLY A 11 -27.21 75.04 -22.18
N ARG A 12 -28.27 74.28 -21.89
CA ARG A 12 -29.35 74.81 -21.06
C ARG A 12 -29.86 73.71 -20.14
N LEU A 13 -29.47 73.84 -18.88
CA LEU A 13 -30.10 73.19 -17.74
C LEU A 13 -31.61 73.42 -17.78
N LEU A 14 -32.39 72.40 -17.42
CA LEU A 14 -33.46 72.45 -16.41
C LEU A 14 -34.23 71.11 -16.38
N GLN A 15 -34.03 70.40 -15.27
CA GLN A 15 -35.00 69.62 -14.48
C GLN A 15 -36.05 68.72 -15.15
N ARG A 16 -36.14 67.48 -14.66
CA ARG A 16 -37.22 66.97 -13.77
C ARG A 16 -37.67 65.55 -14.14
N GLY A 17 -37.69 64.64 -13.17
CA GLY A 17 -38.45 63.38 -13.28
C GLY A 17 -37.90 62.23 -12.43
N SER A 18 -38.33 62.15 -11.18
CA SER A 18 -38.24 60.94 -10.34
C SER A 18 -39.33 59.94 -10.75
N LYS A 19 -38.96 58.65 -10.91
CA LYS A 19 -39.79 57.49 -10.53
C LYS A 19 -38.93 56.22 -10.42
N PRO A 20 -39.02 55.45 -9.32
CA PRO A 20 -38.36 54.16 -9.17
C PRO A 20 -39.24 53.07 -9.79
N GLY A 21 -38.71 52.31 -10.74
CA GLY A 21 -39.39 51.22 -11.41
C GLY A 21 -38.61 49.93 -11.23
N ALA A 22 -39.23 48.98 -10.54
CA ALA A 22 -38.72 47.68 -10.19
C ALA A 22 -38.20 46.85 -11.39
N GLY A 23 -37.20 46.01 -11.09
CA GLY A 23 -37.20 44.61 -11.54
C GLY A 23 -37.07 44.36 -13.05
N GLY A 24 -35.91 44.65 -13.61
CA GLY A 24 -35.47 43.97 -14.84
C GLY A 24 -35.07 42.53 -14.49
N SER A 25 -36.02 41.61 -14.52
CA SER A 25 -35.79 40.17 -14.46
C SER A 25 -34.78 39.77 -15.54
N ILE A 26 -33.62 39.29 -15.12
CA ILE A 26 -32.74 38.48 -15.95
C ILE A 26 -33.48 37.21 -16.36
N VAL A 27 -34.21 37.26 -17.47
CA VAL A 27 -34.71 36.06 -18.13
C VAL A 27 -33.53 35.43 -18.87
N VAL A 28 -32.68 34.74 -18.11
CA VAL A 28 -31.82 33.70 -18.68
C VAL A 28 -32.73 32.49 -18.84
N GLU A 29 -33.46 32.47 -19.96
CA GLU A 29 -34.20 31.29 -20.40
C GLU A 29 -33.19 30.16 -20.56
N GLY A 30 -33.28 29.17 -19.66
CA GLY A 30 -32.31 28.09 -19.54
C GLY A 30 -32.32 27.19 -20.77
N ALA A 31 -31.48 27.50 -21.76
CA ALA A 31 -31.12 26.62 -22.87
C ALA A 31 -30.27 25.41 -22.42
N ARG A 32 -30.57 24.83 -21.26
CA ARG A 32 -29.95 23.60 -20.73
C ARG A 32 -31.02 22.53 -20.48
N LYS A 33 -31.94 22.34 -21.43
CA LYS A 33 -32.93 21.26 -21.32
C LYS A 33 -33.19 20.57 -22.66
N ALA A 34 -32.13 20.20 -23.39
CA ALA A 34 -32.29 19.27 -24.53
C ALA A 34 -31.04 18.43 -24.90
N THR A 35 -29.90 18.60 -24.22
CA THR A 35 -28.67 17.82 -24.55
C THR A 35 -27.98 17.21 -23.32
N GLY A 36 -28.70 17.10 -22.19
CA GLY A 36 -28.13 16.62 -20.92
C GLY A 36 -28.04 15.10 -20.77
N GLY A 37 -28.73 14.32 -21.62
CA GLY A 37 -28.78 12.87 -21.50
C GLY A 37 -27.44 12.19 -21.80
N LYS A 38 -26.83 12.49 -22.96
CA LYS A 38 -25.57 11.86 -23.40
C LYS A 38 -24.39 12.21 -22.48
N GLY A 39 -24.31 13.45 -21.97
CA GLY A 39 -23.28 13.87 -21.02
C GLY A 39 -23.46 13.20 -19.66
N ARG A 40 -24.69 13.21 -19.13
CA ARG A 40 -25.03 12.54 -17.86
C ARG A 40 -24.78 11.03 -17.92
N THR A 41 -25.15 10.36 -19.01
CA THR A 41 -24.86 8.93 -19.19
C THR A 41 -23.36 8.64 -19.21
N ARG A 42 -22.56 9.42 -19.94
CA ARG A 42 -21.09 9.25 -19.95
C ARG A 42 -20.48 9.44 -18.56
N ILE A 43 -20.90 10.48 -17.84
CA ILE A 43 -20.43 10.76 -16.47
C ILE A 43 -20.79 9.60 -15.54
N VAL A 44 -22.03 9.12 -15.58
CA VAL A 44 -22.48 8.00 -14.74
C VAL A 44 -21.72 6.71 -15.07
N MET A 45 -21.47 6.43 -16.34
CA MET A 45 -20.67 5.27 -16.76
C MET A 45 -19.24 5.35 -16.23
N THR A 46 -18.59 6.52 -16.35
CA THR A 46 -17.23 6.73 -15.82
C THR A 46 -17.21 6.56 -14.29
N MET A 47 -18.17 7.14 -13.57
CA MET A 47 -18.28 6.98 -12.11
C MET A 47 -18.48 5.52 -11.70
N ALA A 48 -19.30 4.76 -12.44
CA ALA A 48 -19.53 3.34 -12.17
C ALA A 48 -18.25 2.50 -12.35
N VAL A 49 -17.46 2.77 -13.40
CA VAL A 49 -16.17 2.09 -13.62
C VAL A 49 -15.18 2.36 -12.50
N PHE A 50 -15.00 3.62 -12.12
CA PHE A 50 -14.12 3.97 -10.99
C PHE A 50 -14.61 3.34 -9.69
N PHE A 51 -15.92 3.38 -9.42
CA PHE A 51 -16.49 2.75 -8.24
C PHE A 51 -16.25 1.23 -8.22
N GLY A 52 -16.36 0.55 -9.36
CA GLY A 52 -16.06 -0.88 -9.48
C GLY A 52 -14.60 -1.22 -9.19
N ILE A 53 -13.67 -0.42 -9.71
CA ILE A 53 -12.23 -0.57 -9.44
C ILE A 53 -11.96 -0.37 -7.94
N TYR A 54 -12.45 0.73 -7.35
CA TYR A 54 -12.25 1.01 -5.93
C TYR A 54 -12.90 -0.04 -5.04
N SER A 55 -14.09 -0.54 -5.39
CA SER A 55 -14.76 -1.63 -4.66
C SER A 55 -13.95 -2.92 -4.70
N THR A 56 -13.32 -3.23 -5.83
CA THR A 56 -12.45 -4.42 -5.98
C THR A 56 -11.21 -4.29 -5.10
N ILE A 57 -10.56 -3.11 -5.09
CA ILE A 57 -9.40 -2.84 -4.23
C ILE A 57 -9.81 -2.91 -2.75
N ALA A 58 -10.89 -2.22 -2.36
CA ALA A 58 -11.39 -2.20 -1.00
C ALA A 58 -11.77 -3.61 -0.52
N GLY A 59 -12.49 -4.39 -1.34
CA GLY A 59 -12.82 -5.78 -1.05
C GLY A 59 -11.56 -6.65 -0.88
N ARG A 60 -10.54 -6.47 -1.74
CA ARG A 60 -9.27 -7.19 -1.60
C ARG A 60 -8.52 -6.80 -0.33
N LEU A 61 -8.54 -5.53 0.05
CA LEU A 61 -7.93 -5.05 1.29
C LEU A 61 -8.64 -5.57 2.53
N VAL A 62 -9.98 -5.57 2.56
CA VAL A 62 -10.76 -6.15 3.65
C VAL A 62 -10.50 -7.66 3.75
N TYR A 63 -10.48 -8.37 2.62
CA TYR A 63 -10.12 -9.78 2.58
C TYR A 63 -8.72 -10.04 3.16
N LEU A 64 -7.72 -9.26 2.74
CA LEU A 64 -6.36 -9.36 3.27
C LEU A 64 -6.25 -8.92 4.74
N GLY A 65 -7.08 -7.98 5.19
CA GLY A 65 -7.10 -7.51 6.57
C GLY A 65 -7.73 -8.51 7.54
N PHE A 66 -8.70 -9.32 7.08
CA PHE A 66 -9.22 -10.43 7.86
C PHE A 66 -8.29 -11.64 7.90
N GLN A 67 -7.41 -11.79 6.91
CA GLN A 67 -6.32 -12.76 6.97
C GLN A 67 -5.25 -12.19 7.90
N ASN A 68 -5.16 -12.68 9.13
CA ASN A 68 -4.04 -12.34 10.01
C ASN A 68 -2.75 -12.74 9.29
N PRO A 69 -1.87 -11.80 8.87
CA PRO A 69 -0.56 -12.20 8.43
C PRO A 69 0.17 -12.69 9.67
N ASP A 70 0.55 -13.98 9.68
CA ASP A 70 1.54 -14.48 10.63
C ASP A 70 2.85 -13.71 10.38
N LEU A 71 3.00 -12.55 11.02
CA LEU A 71 4.22 -11.73 11.03
C LEU A 71 5.40 -12.44 11.71
N SER A 72 5.16 -13.68 12.17
CA SER A 72 6.09 -14.66 12.71
C SER A 72 6.80 -15.46 11.61
N GLY A 73 6.25 -15.49 10.39
CA GLY A 73 6.85 -16.21 9.28
C GLY A 73 7.96 -15.39 8.63
N GLY A 74 9.20 -15.85 8.76
CA GLY A 74 10.36 -15.29 8.05
C GLY A 74 10.14 -15.15 6.54
N PRO A 75 11.07 -14.49 5.82
CA PRO A 75 10.89 -14.13 4.42
C PRO A 75 10.36 -15.32 3.63
N GLN A 76 9.22 -15.08 2.93
CA GLN A 76 8.57 -16.07 2.07
C GLN A 76 9.65 -16.86 1.36
N SER A 77 9.73 -18.15 1.67
CA SER A 77 10.61 -19.11 1.02
C SER A 77 10.37 -18.94 -0.47
N ARG A 78 11.22 -18.13 -1.13
CA ARG A 78 11.26 -18.11 -2.58
C ARG A 78 11.49 -19.56 -2.91
N VAL A 79 10.66 -20.12 -3.79
CA VAL A 79 10.82 -21.48 -4.26
C VAL A 79 12.20 -21.53 -4.92
N THR A 80 13.21 -21.82 -4.11
CA THR A 80 14.58 -22.03 -4.55
C THR A 80 14.44 -23.19 -5.49
N ALA A 81 14.78 -22.96 -6.76
CA ALA A 81 14.68 -23.97 -7.79
C ALA A 81 15.32 -25.26 -7.26
N SER A 82 14.50 -26.29 -7.06
CA SER A 82 14.97 -27.54 -6.48
C SER A 82 16.00 -28.12 -7.44
N ARG A 83 17.23 -28.29 -6.97
CA ARG A 83 18.24 -29.00 -7.75
C ARG A 83 17.81 -30.46 -7.86
N PRO A 84 17.85 -31.07 -9.05
CA PRO A 84 17.64 -32.51 -9.18
C PRO A 84 18.79 -33.27 -8.50
N ASP A 85 18.47 -34.41 -7.90
CA ASP A 85 19.47 -35.30 -7.33
C ASP A 85 20.39 -35.84 -8.44
N ILE A 86 21.70 -35.87 -8.17
CA ILE A 86 22.65 -36.54 -9.07
C ILE A 86 22.62 -38.03 -8.75
N VAL A 87 22.39 -38.85 -9.77
CA VAL A 87 22.41 -40.31 -9.68
C VAL A 87 23.54 -40.90 -10.53
N ASP A 88 24.13 -41.99 -10.07
CA ASP A 88 25.08 -42.79 -10.85
C ASP A 88 24.35 -43.65 -11.90
N ARG A 89 25.10 -44.32 -12.78
CA ARG A 89 24.60 -45.26 -13.80
C ARG A 89 23.79 -46.41 -13.22
N ASN A 90 24.07 -46.78 -11.97
CA ASN A 90 23.37 -47.83 -11.24
C ASN A 90 22.11 -47.30 -10.52
N GLY A 91 21.80 -46.00 -10.64
CA GLY A 91 20.64 -45.36 -9.99
C GLY A 91 20.88 -44.97 -8.53
N GLU A 92 22.11 -45.09 -8.02
CA GLU A 92 22.45 -44.68 -6.66
C GLU A 92 22.65 -43.16 -6.56
N VAL A 93 22.12 -42.54 -5.50
CA VAL A 93 22.20 -41.08 -5.30
C VAL A 93 23.60 -40.68 -4.84
N LEU A 94 24.25 -39.83 -5.62
CA LEU A 94 25.58 -39.28 -5.33
C LEU A 94 25.53 -37.93 -4.63
N ALA A 95 24.55 -37.08 -4.97
CA ALA A 95 24.41 -35.77 -4.36
C ALA A 95 22.94 -35.33 -4.34
N THR A 96 22.45 -34.96 -3.16
CA THR A 96 21.10 -34.44 -2.93
C THR A 96 21.17 -33.15 -2.11
N ASP A 97 20.18 -32.28 -2.29
CA ASP A 97 20.04 -31.06 -1.51
C ASP A 97 19.38 -31.36 -0.17
N ILE A 98 20.09 -31.10 0.93
CA ILE A 98 19.53 -31.24 2.27
C ILE A 98 18.90 -29.91 2.68
N LYS A 99 17.60 -29.93 2.97
CA LYS A 99 16.88 -28.77 3.51
C LYS A 99 17.23 -28.62 4.98
N THR A 100 17.89 -27.53 5.33
CA THR A 100 18.26 -27.24 6.72
C THR A 100 17.83 -25.83 7.09
N ALA A 101 17.16 -25.68 8.24
CA ALA A 101 16.79 -24.37 8.76
C ALA A 101 17.97 -23.70 9.49
N SER A 102 17.94 -22.37 9.61
CA SER A 102 18.89 -21.61 10.42
C SER A 102 18.12 -20.70 11.37
N LEU A 103 18.60 -20.60 12.61
CA LEU A 103 17.99 -19.78 13.65
C LEU A 103 18.59 -18.37 13.66
N PHE A 104 17.72 -17.37 13.63
CA PHE A 104 18.08 -15.97 13.80
C PHE A 104 17.20 -15.33 14.86
N ALA A 105 17.68 -14.21 15.41
CA ALA A 105 16.94 -13.39 16.36
C ALA A 105 16.96 -11.92 15.93
N GLU A 106 15.91 -11.20 16.31
CA GLU A 106 15.79 -9.75 16.20
C GLU A 106 15.76 -9.14 17.61
N PRO A 107 16.93 -8.82 18.21
CA PRO A 107 17.06 -8.28 19.57
C PRO A 107 16.06 -7.17 19.92
N ARG A 108 15.79 -6.26 18.98
CA ARG A 108 14.88 -5.12 19.19
C ARG A 108 13.42 -5.51 19.42
N ARG A 109 13.02 -6.73 19.08
CA ARG A 109 11.65 -7.25 19.26
C ARG A 109 11.53 -8.19 20.45
N ILE A 110 12.64 -8.49 21.11
CA ILE A 110 12.69 -9.36 22.28
C ILE A 110 12.52 -8.48 23.52
N VAL A 111 11.51 -8.78 24.33
CA VAL A 111 11.22 -8.04 25.57
C VAL A 111 12.16 -8.54 26.67
N ASP A 112 12.18 -9.84 26.92
CA ASP A 112 12.96 -10.48 27.98
C ASP A 112 14.02 -11.42 27.38
N ALA A 113 15.26 -10.92 27.29
CA ALA A 113 16.38 -11.69 26.74
C ALA A 113 16.79 -12.86 27.64
N ASP A 114 16.63 -12.73 28.97
CA ASP A 114 16.94 -13.76 29.95
C ASP A 114 16.00 -14.98 29.80
N GLU A 115 14.69 -14.73 29.70
CA GLU A 115 13.70 -15.81 29.49
C GLU A 115 13.88 -16.48 28.12
N ALA A 116 14.18 -15.69 27.09
CA ALA A 116 14.41 -16.20 25.75
C ALA A 116 15.60 -17.17 25.71
N ILE A 117 16.74 -16.84 26.35
CA ILE A 117 17.91 -17.71 26.33
C ILE A 117 17.71 -18.99 27.15
N GLU A 118 16.97 -18.93 28.27
CA GLU A 118 16.64 -20.10 29.08
C GLU A 118 15.76 -21.10 28.30
N LYS A 119 14.75 -20.61 27.58
CA LYS A 119 13.93 -21.46 26.71
C LYS A 119 14.73 -22.02 25.54
N LEU A 120 15.60 -21.21 24.93
CA LEU A 120 16.45 -21.63 23.82
C LEU A 120 17.46 -22.71 24.23
N SER A 121 18.07 -22.61 25.41
CA SER A 121 19.04 -23.61 25.90
C SER A 121 18.39 -24.97 26.18
N THR A 122 17.07 -24.98 26.45
CA THR A 122 16.30 -26.21 26.67
C THR A 122 16.13 -27.01 25.36
N VAL A 123 15.93 -26.32 24.23
CA VAL A 123 15.73 -26.93 22.90
C VAL A 123 17.06 -27.13 22.15
N LEU A 124 18.02 -26.23 22.37
CA LEU A 124 19.33 -26.21 21.72
C LEU A 124 20.45 -26.32 22.78
N PRO A 125 20.75 -27.52 23.29
CA PRO A 125 21.73 -27.71 24.37
C PRO A 125 23.18 -27.40 23.99
N GLU A 126 23.48 -27.25 22.69
CA GLU A 126 24.82 -26.90 22.20
C GLU A 126 25.08 -25.38 22.18
N ILE A 127 24.07 -24.55 22.48
CA ILE A 127 24.19 -23.09 22.34
C ILE A 127 25.06 -22.50 23.46
N ASP A 128 26.01 -21.63 23.09
CA ASP A 128 26.79 -20.87 24.08
C ASP A 128 25.90 -19.79 24.71
N TYR A 129 25.61 -19.99 26.00
CA TYR A 129 24.72 -19.14 26.77
C TYR A 129 25.19 -17.68 26.81
N GLU A 130 26.45 -17.44 27.16
CA GLU A 130 26.97 -16.08 27.33
C GLU A 130 27.08 -15.34 26.00
N GLN A 131 27.60 -16.00 24.97
CA GLN A 131 27.71 -15.38 23.65
C GLN A 131 26.33 -15.03 23.08
N THR A 132 25.36 -15.92 23.26
CA THR A 132 24.00 -15.72 22.75
C THR A 132 23.27 -14.64 23.54
N TYR A 133 23.42 -14.62 24.86
CA TYR A 133 22.86 -13.56 25.70
C TYR A 133 23.37 -12.17 25.30
N ASN A 134 24.68 -12.04 25.13
CA ASN A 134 25.30 -10.78 24.68
C ASN A 134 24.80 -10.35 23.30
N LYS A 135 24.60 -11.32 22.38
CA LYS A 135 24.01 -11.09 21.05
C LYS A 135 22.56 -10.61 21.15
N LEU A 136 21.74 -11.22 22.01
CA LEU A 136 20.35 -10.83 22.24
C LEU A 136 20.22 -9.46 22.90
N LYS A 137 21.22 -9.05 23.69
CA LYS A 137 21.25 -7.73 24.36
C LYS A 137 21.88 -6.61 23.52
N SER A 138 22.62 -6.95 22.47
CA SER A 138 23.41 -6.00 21.66
C SER A 138 22.59 -4.92 20.93
N GLY A 139 21.25 -4.99 20.95
CA GLY A 139 20.37 -4.03 20.28
C GLY A 139 20.42 -4.06 18.74
N ALA A 140 21.12 -5.05 18.18
CA ALA A 140 21.23 -5.27 16.74
C ALA A 140 19.84 -5.55 16.13
N GLY A 141 19.66 -5.17 14.86
CA GLY A 141 18.41 -5.48 14.15
C GLY A 141 18.25 -6.95 13.82
N PHE A 142 19.36 -7.68 13.67
CA PHE A 142 19.38 -9.07 13.24
C PHE A 142 20.66 -9.75 13.74
N VAL A 143 20.55 -10.96 14.30
CA VAL A 143 21.69 -11.77 14.73
C VAL A 143 21.47 -13.24 14.42
N TRP A 144 22.50 -13.90 13.88
CA TRP A 144 22.52 -15.35 13.71
C TRP A 144 22.82 -16.03 15.05
N LEU A 145 21.94 -16.95 15.46
CA LEU A 145 22.13 -17.73 16.69
C LEU A 145 22.80 -19.06 16.37
N GLN A 146 22.13 -19.88 15.54
CA GLN A 146 22.59 -21.22 15.18
C GLN A 146 22.36 -21.46 13.70
N ARG A 147 23.34 -22.10 13.05
CA ARG A 147 23.21 -22.58 11.68
C ARG A 147 22.92 -24.07 11.70
N GLN A 148 22.23 -24.54 10.66
CA GLN A 148 21.97 -25.95 10.44
C GLN A 148 21.17 -26.65 11.56
N LEU A 149 19.94 -26.21 11.78
CA LEU A 149 19.01 -26.88 12.67
C LEU A 149 18.61 -28.24 12.12
N THR A 150 18.61 -29.25 12.97
CA THR A 150 18.00 -30.54 12.62
C THR A 150 16.48 -30.39 12.49
N PRO A 151 15.81 -31.22 11.67
CA PRO A 151 14.35 -31.15 11.52
C PRO A 151 13.57 -31.31 12.83
N LYS A 152 14.12 -32.04 13.80
CA LYS A 152 13.53 -32.20 15.14
C LYS A 152 13.58 -30.88 15.92
N GLN A 153 14.75 -30.25 15.97
CA GLN A 153 14.95 -28.97 16.66
C GLN A 153 14.20 -27.79 16.03
N GLN A 154 13.71 -27.91 14.79
CA GLN A 154 12.87 -26.89 14.16
C GLN A 154 11.39 -26.99 14.58
N ALA A 155 10.91 -28.19 14.92
CA ALA A 155 9.50 -28.47 15.15
C ALA A 155 9.08 -28.26 16.62
N ASP A 156 10.04 -28.37 17.54
CA ASP A 156 9.89 -28.15 18.99
C ASP A 156 9.99 -26.66 19.36
#